data_AF-A0A6P0WXW8-F1
#
_entry.id   AF-A0A6P0WXW8-F1
#
_cell.length_a   1.000
_cell.length_b   1.000
_cell.length_c   1.000
_cell.angle_alpha   90.00
_cell.angle_beta   90.00
_cell.angle_gamma   90.00
#
_symmetry.space_group_name_H-M   'P 1'
#
loop_
_entity.id
_entity.type
_entity.pdbx_description
1 polymer ?
#
loop_
_entity_poly.entity_id
_entity_poly.type
_entity_poly.pdbx_seq_one_letter_code
_entity_poly.pdbx_strand_id
1 'polypeptide(L)' 'MTEQTTQSRPIDVFGVGNAMVDILTFVEDDFIQEHTLNRGGMTLVDAEKQGGLLQNLEHHALELNSGGSAANTMIAL' A
#
# COMPACT_ATOMS: atom_id res chain seq x y z
N MET A 1 -38.11 -2.86 35.53
CA MET A 1 -37.34 -2.74 34.26
C MET A 1 -35.89 -2.57 34.64
N THR A 2 -35.11 -3.65 34.61
CA THR A 2 -33.67 -3.59 34.83
C THR A 2 -33.02 -3.32 33.48
N GLU A 3 -32.49 -2.12 33.30
CA GLU A 3 -31.63 -1.77 32.17
C GLU A 3 -30.35 -2.60 32.29
N GLN A 4 -30.26 -3.67 31.49
CA GLN A 4 -28.99 -4.37 31.31
C GLN A 4 -28.10 -3.49 30.44
N THR A 5 -27.12 -2.85 31.08
CA THR A 5 -26.05 -2.12 30.41
C THR A 5 -25.20 -3.16 29.67
N THR A 6 -25.34 -3.24 28.35
CA THR A 6 -24.49 -4.08 27.50
C THR A 6 -23.07 -3.52 27.54
N GLN A 7 -22.23 -4.05 28.44
CA GLN A 7 -20.79 -3.81 28.42
C GLN A 7 -20.21 -4.50 27.18
N SER A 8 -19.63 -3.73 26.25
CA SER A 8 -18.92 -4.28 25.09
C SER A 8 -17.67 -5.01 25.57
N ARG A 9 -17.55 -6.30 25.24
CA ARG A 9 -16.30 -7.05 25.46
C ARG A 9 -15.28 -6.63 24.40
N PRO A 10 -14.00 -6.44 24.75
CA PRO A 10 -12.96 -6.22 23.76
C PRO A 10 -12.91 -7.42 22.81
N ILE A 11 -12.78 -7.13 21.51
CA ILE A 11 -12.67 -8.14 20.45
C ILE A 11 -11.27 -7.99 19.85
N ASP A 12 -10.55 -9.10 19.76
CA ASP A 12 -9.29 -9.14 19.02
C ASP A 12 -9.57 -9.18 17.52
N VAL A 13 -8.75 -8.45 16.76
CA VAL A 13 -8.83 -8.42 15.29
C VAL A 13 -7.59 -9.09 14.71
N PHE A 14 -7.79 -9.96 13.73
CA PHE A 14 -6.72 -10.66 13.01
C PHE A 14 -6.78 -10.32 11.53
N GLY A 15 -5.64 -9.94 10.96
CA GLY A 15 -5.51 -9.58 9.55
C GLY A 15 -4.49 -10.46 8.82
N VAL A 16 -4.78 -10.78 7.56
CA VAL A 16 -3.88 -11.48 6.65
C VAL A 16 -3.76 -10.67 5.36
N GLY A 17 -2.55 -10.44 4.91
CA GLY A 17 -2.29 -9.84 3.61
C GLY A 17 -0.85 -10.00 3.18
N ASN A 18 -0.56 -9.59 1.95
CA ASN A 18 0.79 -9.64 1.40
C ASN A 18 1.71 -8.70 2.17
N ALA A 19 2.85 -9.22 2.61
CA ALA A 19 3.91 -8.40 3.18
C ALA A 19 4.56 -7.58 2.05
N MET A 20 4.45 -6.26 2.15
CA MET A 20 4.93 -5.33 1.13
C MET A 20 5.70 -4.18 1.78
N VAL A 21 6.64 -3.63 1.02
CA VAL A 21 7.30 -2.35 1.31
C VAL A 21 6.85 -1.40 0.22
N ASP A 22 6.27 -0.27 0.62
CA ASP A 22 5.87 0.76 -0.31
C ASP A 22 7.09 1.62 -0.64
N ILE A 23 7.36 1.78 -1.93
CA ILE A 23 8.38 2.68 -2.47
C ILE A 23 7.64 3.84 -3.11
N LEU A 24 7.69 5.01 -2.47
CA LEU A 24 6.93 6.19 -2.84
C LEU A 24 7.84 7.25 -3.44
N THR A 25 7.37 7.91 -4.49
CA THR A 25 8.06 9.06 -5.08
C THR A 25 7.08 9.92 -5.87
N PHE A 26 7.46 11.16 -6.14
CA PHE A 26 6.70 12.05 -7.01
C PHE A 26 7.23 11.92 -8.44
N VAL A 27 6.31 11.78 -9.40
CA VAL A 27 6.62 11.72 -10.83
C VAL A 27 5.70 12.66 -11.60
N GLU A 28 6.17 13.09 -12.76
CA GLU A 28 5.35 13.84 -13.71
C GLU A 28 4.39 12.91 -14.47
N ASP A 29 3.35 13.49 -15.06
CA ASP A 29 2.34 12.76 -15.84
C ASP A 29 2.92 11.99 -17.03
N ASP A 30 4.02 12.49 -17.61
CA ASP A 30 4.72 11.86 -18.73
C ASP A 30 5.28 10.49 -18.33
N PHE A 31 5.79 10.33 -17.11
CA PHE A 31 6.30 9.04 -16.61
C PHE A 31 5.20 7.97 -16.59
N ILE A 32 3.98 8.35 -16.21
CA ILE A 32 2.82 7.44 -16.20
C ILE A 32 2.49 6.97 -17.62
N GLN A 33 2.54 7.87 -18.60
CA GLN A 33 2.24 7.57 -20.00
C GLN A 33 3.34 6.70 -20.64
N GLU A 34 4.60 7.08 -20.48
CA GLU A 34 5.77 6.38 -21.02
C GLU A 34 5.85 4.93 -20.55
N HIS A 35 5.44 4.66 -19.31
CA HIS A 35 5.44 3.33 -18.73
C HIS A 35 4.10 2.59 -18.81
N THR A 36 3.11 3.16 -19.51
CA THR A 36 1.77 2.58 -19.69
C THR A 36 1.15 2.20 -18.34
N LEU A 37 1.25 3.10 -17.36
CA LEU A 37 0.69 2.93 -16.03
C LEU A 37 -0.72 3.50 -15.97
N ASN A 38 -1.60 2.85 -15.22
CA ASN A 38 -2.96 3.33 -14.98
C ASN A 38 -2.99 4.23 -13.74
N ARG A 39 -3.27 5.52 -13.92
CA ARG A 39 -3.39 6.47 -12.79
C ARG A 39 -4.40 5.96 -11.75
N GLY A 40 -3.97 5.92 -10.49
CA GLY A 40 -4.79 5.46 -9.37
C GLY A 40 -5.09 3.95 -9.36
N GLY A 41 -4.51 3.19 -10.30
CA GLY A 41 -4.65 1.74 -10.35
C GLY A 41 -3.60 1.00 -9.52
N MET A 42 -3.86 -0.28 -9.29
CA MET A 42 -2.87 -1.25 -8.81
C MET A 42 -2.63 -2.25 -9.93
N THR A 43 -1.38 -2.46 -10.31
CA THR A 43 -1.01 -3.38 -11.40
C THR A 43 0.03 -4.35 -10.89
N LEU A 44 -0.27 -5.66 -11.00
CA LEU A 44 0.73 -6.69 -10.75
C LEU A 44 1.71 -6.70 -11.94
N VAL A 45 3.00 -6.70 -11.62
CA VAL A 45 4.09 -6.73 -12.58
C VAL A 45 5.06 -7.82 -12.19
N ASP A 46 5.78 -8.37 -13.17
CA ASP A 46 6.90 -9.25 -12.89
C ASP A 46 8.13 -8.46 -12.40
N ALA A 47 9.14 -9.20 -11.95
CA ALA A 47 10.37 -8.62 -11.41
C ALA A 47 11.18 -7.83 -12.44
N GLU A 48 11.10 -8.19 -13.73
CA GLU A 48 11.82 -7.49 -14.80
C GLU A 48 11.23 -6.11 -15.01
N LYS A 49 9.90 -6.02 -15.17
CA LYS A 49 9.19 -4.75 -15.31
C LYS A 49 9.32 -3.89 -14.05
N GLN A 50 9.24 -4.49 -12.86
CA GLN A 50 9.46 -3.77 -11.60
C GLN A 50 10.87 -3.18 -11.53
N GLY A 51 11.89 -3.97 -11.88
CA GLY A 51 13.29 -3.53 -11.89
C GLY A 51 13.52 -2.37 -12.86
N GLY A 52 12.95 -2.44 -14.08
CA GLY A 52 13.04 -1.35 -15.06
C GLY A 52 12.41 -0.05 -14.56
N LEU A 53 11.25 -0.11 -13.91
CA LEU A 53 10.62 1.07 -13.31
C LEU A 53 11.49 1.68 -12.22
N LEU A 54 12.03 0.85 -11.31
CA LEU A 54 12.90 1.33 -10.23
C LEU A 54 14.19 1.95 -10.76
N GLN A 55 14.76 1.41 -11.83
CA GLN A 55 15.95 1.97 -12.47
C GLN A 55 15.67 3.35 -13.09
N ASN A 56 14.52 3.52 -13.75
CA ASN A 56 14.12 4.82 -14.30
C ASN A 56 13.81 5.87 -13.21
N LEU A 57 13.64 5.43 -11.96
CA LEU A 57 13.45 6.28 -10.80
C LEU A 57 14.75 6.55 -10.02
N GLU A 58 15.92 6.12 -10.50
CA GLU A 58 17.19 6.19 -9.74
C GLU A 58 17.62 7.62 -9.32
N HIS A 59 17.14 8.64 -10.03
CA HIS A 59 17.40 10.04 -9.72
C HIS A 59 16.29 10.74 -8.94
N HIS A 60 15.22 10.02 -8.59
CA HIS A 60 14.12 10.53 -7.80
C HIS A 60 14.38 10.31 -6.30
N ALA A 61 13.88 11.21 -5.46
CA ALA A 61 13.86 10.98 -4.02
C ALA A 61 12.84 9.87 -3.72
N LEU A 62 13.30 8.77 -3.14
CA LEU A 62 12.46 7.64 -2.75
C LEU A 62 12.19 7.67 -1.25
N GLU A 63 10.93 7.50 -0.88
CA GLU A 63 10.50 7.26 0.49
C GLU A 63 10.11 5.79 0.64
N LEU A 64 10.66 5.12 1.66
CA LEU A 64 10.40 3.70 1.94
C LEU A 64 9.53 3.58 3.19
N ASN A 65 8.38 2.93 3.06
CA ASN A 65 7.43 2.75 4.16
C ASN A 65 6.98 1.29 4.26
N SER A 66 6.50 0.90 5.44
CA SER A 66 5.74 -0.34 5.56
C SER A 66 4.49 -0.24 4.68
N GLY A 67 4.30 -1.24 3.82
CA GLY A 67 3.18 -1.27 2.89
C GLY A 67 2.23 -2.42 3.19
N GLY A 68 1.32 -2.62 2.23
CA GLY A 68 0.34 -3.70 2.26
C GLY A 68 -0.99 -3.26 2.86
N SER A 69 -2.06 -3.42 2.07
CA SER A 69 -3.40 -2.93 2.43
C SER A 69 -3.93 -3.51 3.75
N ALA A 70 -3.78 -4.81 3.99
CA ALA A 70 -4.20 -5.43 5.24
C ALA A 70 -3.37 -4.96 6.43
N ALA A 71 -2.04 -4.82 6.27
CA ALA A 71 -1.16 -4.34 7.32
C ALA A 71 -1.50 -2.90 7.72
N ASN A 72 -1.67 -2.01 6.74
CA ASN A 72 -2.08 -0.62 6.98
C ASN A 72 -3.45 -0.54 7.68
N THR A 73 -4.38 -1.42 7.32
CA THR A 73 -5.67 -1.51 8.02
C THR A 73 -5.48 -1.91 9.49
N MET A 74 -4.68 -2.94 9.77
CA MET A 74 -4.44 -3.40 11.15
C MET A 74 -3.70 -2.39 12.01
N ILE A 75 -2.82 -1.57 11.43
CA ILE A 75 -2.11 -0.49 12.14
C ILE A 75 -3.05 0.67 12.49
N ALA A 76 -4.06 0.92 11.66
CA ALA A 76 -4.99 2.05 11.83
C ALA A 76 -6.18 1.77 12.75
N LEU A 77 -6.45 0.49 13.05
CA LEU A 77 -7.46 0.04 14.02
C LEU A 77 -6.99 0.24 15.46
#